data_AF-A0A0M8MK61-F1
#
_entry.id   AF-A0A0M8MK61-F1
#
_cell.length_a   1.000
_cell.length_b   1.000
_cell.length_c   1.000
_cell.angle_alpha   90.00
_cell.angle_beta   90.00
_cell.angle_gamma   90.00
#
_symmetry.space_group_name_H-M   'P 1'
#
loop_
_entity.id
_entity.type
_entity.pdbx_description
1 polymer ?
#
loop_
_entity_poly.entity_id
_entity_poly.type
_entity_poly.pdbx_seq_one_letter_code
_entity_poly.pdbx_strand_id
1 'polypeptide(L)'
;MVAVEFVVADTGEPDAALAASVAKACIAEGVIVVTCGTYGNVIRFLPPLTTIRMTPQLRTAQAGSRSRTRDGGGGDAGVFRRGRD
;
A
#
# COMPACT_ATOMS: atom_id res chain seq x y z
N MET A 1 -2.40 8.79 14.95
CA MET A 1 -1.31 8.54 13.98
C MET A 1 -1.04 7.04 13.99
N VAL A 2 -0.92 6.41 12.82
CA VAL A 2 -0.83 4.94 12.70
C VAL A 2 0.31 4.60 11.73
N ALA A 3 0.99 3.48 12.00
CA ALA A 3 2.04 2.94 11.16
C ALA A 3 1.89 1.43 11.04
N VAL A 4 2.45 0.87 9.96
CA VAL A 4 2.53 -0.57 9.70
C VAL A 4 4.00 -0.92 9.62
N GLU A 5 4.41 -1.89 10.42
CA GLU A 5 5.76 -2.43 10.41
C GLU A 5 5.79 -3.75 9.65
N PHE A 6 6.74 -3.88 8.73
CA PHE A 6 6.93 -5.07 7.91
C PHE A 6 8.05 -5.92 8.48
N VAL A 7 7.75 -7.21 8.66
CA VAL A 7 8.68 -8.23 9.16
C VAL A 7 8.56 -9.47 8.30
N VAL A 8 9.65 -10.24 8.23
CA VAL A 8 9.64 -11.57 7.62
C VAL A 8 8.82 -12.51 8.51
N ALA A 9 7.83 -13.21 7.92
CA ALA A 9 6.85 -13.98 8.69
C ALA A 9 7.47 -15.07 9.59
N ASP A 10 8.52 -15.73 9.11
CA ASP A 10 9.13 -16.86 9.82
C ASP A 10 10.14 -16.43 10.89
N THR A 11 10.87 -15.34 10.66
CA THR A 11 11.97 -14.91 11.54
C THR A 11 11.62 -13.70 12.42
N GLY A 12 10.62 -12.92 12.04
CA GLY A 12 10.30 -11.64 12.68
C GLY A 12 11.30 -10.53 12.39
N GLU A 13 12.29 -10.78 11.54
CA GLU A 13 13.31 -9.77 11.20
C GLU A 13 12.71 -8.63 10.35
N PRO A 14 13.20 -7.39 10.51
CA PRO A 14 12.73 -6.23 9.76
C PRO A 14 12.82 -6.40 8.24
N ASP A 15 11.71 -6.19 7.51
CA ASP A 15 11.67 -6.26 6.06
C ASP A 15 11.56 -4.87 5.40
N ALA A 16 12.72 -4.25 5.18
CA ALA A 16 12.82 -2.96 4.51
C ALA A 16 12.48 -3.02 3.01
N ALA A 17 12.75 -4.15 2.36
CA ALA A 17 12.54 -4.31 0.93
C ALA A 17 11.04 -4.36 0.60
N LEU A 18 10.26 -5.06 1.43
CA LEU A 18 8.81 -5.08 1.34
C LEU A 18 8.21 -3.70 1.63
N ALA A 19 8.67 -3.00 2.66
CA ALA A 19 8.20 -1.65 2.94
C ALA A 19 8.45 -0.69 1.75
N ALA A 20 9.64 -0.77 1.13
CA ALA A 20 9.96 0.04 -0.05
C ALA A 20 9.11 -0.33 -1.28
N SER A 21 8.84 -1.62 -1.52
CA SER A 21 8.02 -2.07 -2.65
C SER A 21 6.56 -1.63 -2.50
N VAL A 22 6.01 -1.75 -1.29
CA VAL A 22 4.66 -1.28 -0.96
C VAL A 22 4.56 0.24 -1.13
N ALA A 23 5.56 1.00 -0.65
CA ALA A 23 5.58 2.46 -0.83
C ALA A 23 5.58 2.85 -2.32
N LYS A 24 6.36 2.16 -3.16
CA LYS A 24 6.35 2.37 -4.62
C LYS A 24 5.00 2.04 -5.24
N ALA A 25 4.36 0.95 -4.81
CA ALA A 25 3.02 0.58 -5.27
C ALA A 25 1.99 1.65 -4.88
N CYS A 26 2.04 2.18 -3.65
CA CYS A 26 1.18 3.27 -3.23
C CYS A 26 1.35 4.50 -4.13
N ILE A 27 2.59 4.88 -4.45
CA ILE A 27 2.87 6.02 -5.34
C ILE A 27 2.32 5.78 -6.75
N ALA A 28 2.46 4.57 -7.28
CA ALA A 28 1.89 4.20 -8.59
C ALA A 28 0.35 4.34 -8.62
N GLU A 29 -0.30 4.10 -7.47
CA GLU A 29 -1.74 4.26 -7.27
C GLU A 29 -2.14 5.70 -6.86
N GLY A 30 -1.20 6.65 -6.86
CA GLY A 30 -1.46 8.05 -6.50
C GLY A 30 -1.61 8.32 -5.00
N VAL A 31 -1.16 7.39 -4.15
CA VAL A 31 -1.17 7.52 -2.69
C VAL A 31 0.25 7.81 -2.19
N ILE A 32 0.44 8.98 -1.59
CA ILE A 32 1.72 9.34 -0.99
C ILE A 32 1.77 8.79 0.44
N VAL A 33 2.79 7.96 0.69
CA VAL A 33 3.12 7.42 2.01
C VAL A 33 4.59 7.66 2.30
N VAL A 34 4.96 7.65 3.59
CA VAL A 34 6.37 7.80 4.01
C VAL A 34 6.88 6.51 4.62
N THR A 35 8.04 6.06 4.17
CA THR A 35 8.83 5.02 4.82
C THR A 35 9.65 5.64 5.95
N CYS A 36 9.75 4.95 7.09
CA CYS A 36 10.44 5.41 8.29
C CYS A 36 10.88 4.22 9.16
N GLY A 37 11.38 4.52 10.36
CA GLY A 37 11.90 3.52 11.31
C GLY A 37 13.40 3.27 11.16
N THR A 38 14.04 2.78 12.22
CA THR A 38 15.50 2.54 12.26
C THR A 38 15.97 1.61 11.15
N TYR A 39 15.18 0.59 10.85
CA TYR A 39 15.48 -0.41 9.83
C TYR A 39 14.83 -0.10 8.47
N GLY A 40 14.09 1.01 8.33
CA GLY A 40 13.41 1.38 7.09
C GLY A 40 12.21 0.49 6.72
N ASN A 41 11.74 -0.35 7.63
CA ASN A 41 10.68 -1.33 7.44
C ASN A 41 9.28 -0.84 7.87
N VAL A 42 9.10 0.46 8.13
CA VAL A 42 7.82 1.00 8.62
C VAL A 42 7.21 1.97 7.63
N ILE A 43 5.94 1.76 7.25
CA ILE A 43 5.14 2.75 6.50
C ILE A 43 4.22 3.49 7.45
N ARG A 44 4.22 4.83 7.35
CA ARG A 44 3.47 5.70 8.26
C ARG A 44 2.44 6.53 7.51
N PHE A 45 1.21 6.51 8.02
CA PHE A 45 0.09 7.27 7.47
C PHE A 45 -0.07 8.60 8.21
N LEU A 46 0.26 9.70 7.52
CA LEU A 46 0.18 11.07 8.03
C LEU A 46 -0.77 11.94 7.19
N PRO A 47 -2.08 11.63 7.14
CA PRO A 47 -3.04 12.58 6.59
C PRO A 47 -3.13 13.81 7.50
N PRO A 48 -3.39 15.02 6.95
CA PRO A 48 -3.61 16.20 7.78
C PRO A 48 -4.83 16.01 8.69
N LEU A 49 -4.83 16.62 9.87
CA LEU A 49 -5.91 16.46 10.87
C LEU A 49 -7.26 17.03 10.40
N THR A 50 -7.22 17.90 9.40
CA THR A 50 -8.41 18.42 8.69
C THR A 50 -8.97 17.43 7.68
N THR A 51 -8.37 16.24 7.50
CA THR A 51 -8.93 15.16 6.69
C THR A 51 -10.11 14.54 7.42
N ILE A 52 -11.26 15.19 7.30
CA ILE A 52 -12.55 14.64 7.67
C ILE A 52 -12.93 13.55 6.67
N ARG A 53 -13.54 12.47 7.19
CA ARG A 53 -14.24 11.38 6.49
C ARG A 53 -13.85 11.24 5.02
N MET A 54 -13.08 10.19 4.74
CA MET A 54 -12.77 9.71 3.39
C MET A 54 -13.95 9.94 2.45
N THR A 55 -13.82 10.94 1.58
CA THR A 55 -14.93 11.40 0.74
C THR A 55 -15.18 10.37 -0.35
N PRO A 56 -16.42 10.24 -0.87
CA PRO A 56 -16.71 9.35 -1.99
C PRO A 56 -15.73 9.52 -3.15
N GLN A 57 -15.31 10.76 -3.44
CA GLN A 57 -14.34 11.12 -4.48
C GLN A 57 -12.96 10.50 -4.23
N LEU A 58 -12.48 10.48 -2.98
CA LEU A 58 -11.22 9.83 -2.62
C LEU A 58 -11.35 8.30 -2.68
N ARG A 59 -12.54 7.75 -2.37
CA ARG A 59 -12.84 6.32 -2.56
C ARG A 59 -12.88 5.92 -4.03
N THR A 60 -13.49 6.72 -4.91
CA THR A 60 -13.49 6.44 -6.36
C THR A 60 -12.14 6.70 -7.00
N ALA A 61 -11.34 7.66 -6.52
CA ALA A 61 -9.96 7.83 -6.98
C ALA A 61 -9.11 6.58 -6.73
N GLN A 62 -9.25 5.94 -5.56
CA GLN A 62 -8.59 4.66 -5.25
C GLN A 62 -9.22 3.45 -5.94
N ALA A 63 -10.48 3.53 -6.36
CA ALA A 63 -11.16 2.45 -7.10
C ALA A 63 -10.92 2.53 -8.62
N GLY A 64 -10.77 3.73 -9.17
CA GLY A 64 -10.60 4.00 -10.60
C GLY A 64 -9.17 3.80 -11.12
N SER A 65 -8.18 3.70 -10.23
CA SER A 65 -6.82 3.28 -10.60
C SER A 65 -6.74 1.78 -10.96
N ARG A 66 -7.76 0.97 -10.64
CA ARG A 66 -7.82 -0.48 -10.89
C ARG A 66 -8.06 -0.91 -12.33
N SER A 67 -8.36 -0.02 -13.27
CA SER A 67 -8.77 -0.41 -14.64
C SER A 67 -7.71 -0.20 -15.72
N ARG A 68 -6.45 0.11 -15.38
CA ARG A 68 -5.38 0.39 -16.36
C ARG A 68 -4.23 -0.62 -16.42
N THR A 69 -4.34 -1.80 -15.82
CA THR A 69 -3.47 -2.94 -16.17
C THR A 69 -4.01 -3.65 -17.41
N ARG A 70 -3.66 -3.12 -18.59
CA ARG A 70 -3.71 -3.85 -19.85
C ARG A 70 -2.58 -4.89 -19.86
N ASP A 71 -2.98 -6.15 -19.93
CA ASP A 71 -2.41 -7.21 -20.79
C ASP A 71 -0.88 -7.22 -20.98
N GLY A 72 -0.20 -8.04 -20.18
CA GLY A 72 1.21 -8.43 -20.37
C GLY A 72 1.63 -9.38 -19.25
N GLY A 73 1.69 -10.67 -19.55
CA GLY A 73 1.64 -11.75 -18.56
C GLY A 73 2.96 -12.09 -17.85
N GLY A 74 2.78 -12.85 -16.76
CA GLY A 74 3.74 -13.86 -16.30
C GLY A 74 4.27 -13.70 -14.88
N GLY A 75 3.74 -14.50 -13.94
CA GLY A 75 4.50 -14.98 -12.78
C GLY A 75 4.08 -14.47 -11.41
N ASP A 76 3.15 -15.18 -10.78
CA ASP A 76 3.00 -15.41 -9.33
C ASP A 76 3.14 -14.22 -8.36
N ALA A 77 2.02 -13.54 -8.08
CA ALA A 77 1.82 -12.80 -6.85
C ALA A 77 0.36 -12.91 -6.43
N GLY A 78 0.13 -13.32 -5.17
CA GLY A 78 -1.15 -13.69 -4.58
C GLY A 78 -2.33 -12.82 -5.02
N VAL A 79 -3.23 -13.43 -5.77
CA VAL A 79 -4.49 -12.84 -6.22
C VAL A 79 -5.43 -12.71 -5.01
N PHE A 80 -5.57 -11.50 -4.46
CA PHE A 80 -6.74 -11.18 -3.62
C PHE A 80 -7.97 -11.01 -4.52
N ARG A 81 -8.54 -12.14 -4.96
CA ARG A 81 -9.89 -12.21 -5.53
C ARG A 81 -10.86 -11.86 -4.40
N ARG A 82 -11.33 -10.62 -4.38
CA ARG A 82 -12.50 -10.26 -3.57
C ARG A 82 -13.71 -10.90 -4.26
N GLY A 83 -14.03 -12.13 -3.84
CA GLY A 83 -15.25 -12.83 -4.22
C GLY A 83 -16.43 -11.90 -3.95
N ARG A 84 -17.20 -11.64 -5.02
CA ARG A 84 -18.57 -11.17 -4.91
C ARG A 84 -19.39 -12.42 -5.19
N ASP A 85 -19.61 -13.21 -4.15
CA ASP A 85 -20.73 -14.10 -3.87
C ASP A 85 -20.77 -14.30 -2.35
#